data_AF-A0A0M8SW59-F1
#
_entry.id   AF-A0A0M8SW59-F1
#
_cell.length_a   1.000
_cell.length_b   1.000
_cell.length_c   1.000
_cell.angle_alpha   90.00
_cell.angle_beta   90.00
_cell.angle_gamma   90.00
#
_symmetry.space_group_name_H-M   'P 1'
#
loop_
_entity.id
_entity.type
_entity.pdbx_description
1 polymer ?
#
loop_
_entity_poly.entity_id
_entity_poly.type
_entity_poly.pdbx_seq_one_letter_code
_entity_poly.pdbx_strand_id
1 'polypeptide(L)'
;GMQRYGGTWSGDVESGWEGLRASLALVLGLGLCGVPYSGPDVGGFGGSPSPELYLRWLQLGAYLPLFRTHSAIWAGRREPWEFGPEVAEHARGVLAERERLRPYLVSLAHLARRTGAPYVRPLWWGAPEDRVLRDCEDAFLLGDALLVAPVLECGADRRAVRLPRGRWYDTVTEVVYEGPGQVLLDAPPGRMPVLARAGSVVPVRGGDGSVVWEVWAPARGRTGGGVVIRDPGPGFEPGVVERYSVRWVGESVVVEDEAGEVVEGVVVRGL
;
A
#
# COMPACT_ATOMS: atom_id res chain seq x y z
N GLY A 1 -3.28 -23.85 2.51
CA GLY A 1 -2.30 -24.55 3.38
C GLY A 1 -0.86 -24.10 3.16
N MET A 2 -0.48 -23.78 1.92
CA MET A 2 0.91 -23.40 1.57
C MET A 2 1.44 -22.17 2.32
N GLN A 3 0.56 -21.23 2.68
CA GLN A 3 0.92 -19.97 3.34
C GLN A 3 1.66 -20.15 4.68
N ARG A 4 1.53 -21.33 5.29
CA ARG A 4 2.23 -21.68 6.54
C ARG A 4 3.74 -21.83 6.31
N TYR A 5 4.14 -22.16 5.09
CA TYR A 5 5.52 -22.55 4.75
C TYR A 5 6.21 -21.56 3.81
N GLY A 6 5.45 -20.69 3.15
CA GLY A 6 6.01 -19.68 2.24
C GLY A 6 4.93 -18.85 1.55
N GLY A 7 5.36 -18.04 0.58
CA GLY A 7 4.46 -17.33 -0.32
C GLY A 7 4.40 -17.95 -1.71
N THR A 8 3.78 -17.21 -2.63
CA THR A 8 3.76 -17.55 -4.05
C THR A 8 3.93 -16.30 -4.89
N TRP A 9 4.32 -16.46 -6.15
CA TRP A 9 4.21 -15.40 -7.14
C TRP A 9 3.19 -15.77 -8.20
N SER A 10 2.92 -14.86 -9.13
CA SER A 10 1.92 -15.03 -10.20
C SER A 10 2.23 -16.13 -11.23
N GLY A 11 3.46 -16.64 -11.27
CA GLY A 11 3.96 -17.40 -12.41
C GLY A 11 4.27 -16.49 -13.61
N ASP A 12 4.29 -17.10 -14.80
CA ASP A 12 4.81 -16.54 -16.05
C ASP A 12 3.80 -15.58 -16.73
N VAL A 13 3.60 -14.41 -16.13
CA VAL A 13 2.69 -13.38 -16.67
C VAL A 13 3.34 -12.68 -17.86
N GLU A 14 2.62 -12.53 -18.97
CA GLU A 14 3.09 -11.76 -20.13
C GLU A 14 3.12 -10.26 -19.87
N SER A 15 4.11 -9.57 -20.46
CA SER A 15 4.20 -8.10 -20.43
C SER A 15 3.02 -7.49 -21.19
N GLY A 16 2.08 -6.88 -20.47
CA GLY A 16 0.99 -6.11 -21.05
C GLY A 16 0.11 -5.44 -19.99
N TRP A 17 -0.71 -4.48 -20.39
CA TRP A 17 -1.67 -3.82 -19.49
C TRP A 17 -2.69 -4.78 -18.90
N GLU A 18 -3.06 -5.83 -19.65
CA GLU A 18 -3.89 -6.93 -19.14
C GLU A 18 -3.16 -7.73 -18.05
N GLY A 19 -1.87 -8.03 -18.24
CA GLY A 19 -1.03 -8.68 -17.24
C GLY A 19 -0.87 -7.84 -15.97
N LEU A 20 -0.75 -6.52 -16.10
CA LEU A 20 -0.73 -5.58 -14.98
C LEU A 20 -2.05 -5.63 -14.18
N ARG A 21 -3.20 -5.59 -14.86
CA ARG A 21 -4.53 -5.72 -14.22
C ARG A 21 -4.71 -7.08 -13.55
N ALA A 22 -4.34 -8.15 -14.24
CA ALA A 22 -4.40 -9.52 -13.71
C ALA A 22 -3.51 -9.69 -12.47
N SER A 23 -2.39 -8.99 -12.39
CA SER A 23 -1.49 -9.02 -11.22
C SER A 23 -2.18 -8.51 -9.95
N LEU A 24 -2.94 -7.41 -10.04
CA LEU A 24 -3.70 -6.89 -8.91
C LEU A 24 -4.81 -7.86 -8.49
N ALA A 25 -5.59 -8.36 -9.46
CA ALA A 25 -6.64 -9.33 -9.21
C ALA A 25 -6.09 -10.61 -8.54
N LEU A 26 -4.93 -11.09 -8.99
CA LEU A 26 -4.26 -12.26 -8.42
C LEU A 26 -3.88 -12.04 -6.95
N VAL A 27 -3.27 -10.90 -6.60
CA VAL A 27 -2.87 -10.64 -5.21
C VAL A 27 -4.08 -10.46 -4.29
N LEU A 28 -5.12 -9.77 -4.75
CA LEU A 28 -6.38 -9.65 -4.01
C LEU A 28 -7.01 -11.03 -3.77
N GLY A 29 -7.13 -11.85 -4.82
CA GLY A 29 -7.71 -13.19 -4.73
C GLY A 29 -6.90 -14.12 -3.81
N LEU A 30 -5.58 -14.17 -3.96
CA LEU A 30 -4.70 -14.96 -3.10
C LEU A 30 -4.75 -14.51 -1.65
N GLY A 31 -4.82 -13.20 -1.39
CA GLY A 31 -5.01 -12.64 -0.06
C GLY A 31 -6.28 -13.16 0.60
N LEU A 32 -7.42 -13.16 -0.12
CA LEU A 32 -8.69 -13.70 0.36
C LEU A 32 -8.66 -15.23 0.54
N CYS A 33 -7.86 -15.95 -0.26
CA CYS A 33 -7.62 -17.38 -0.08
C CYS A 33 -6.64 -17.71 1.05
N GLY A 34 -6.18 -16.71 1.82
CA GLY A 34 -5.26 -16.90 2.93
C GLY A 34 -3.81 -17.13 2.50
N VAL A 35 -3.40 -16.62 1.33
CA VAL A 35 -2.01 -16.58 0.85
C VAL A 35 -1.55 -15.11 0.79
N PRO A 36 -1.28 -14.50 1.96
CA PRO A 36 -1.15 -13.06 2.08
C PRO A 36 0.22 -12.55 1.59
N TYR A 37 1.24 -13.41 1.50
CA TYR A 37 2.54 -13.07 0.91
C TYR A 37 2.58 -13.52 -0.56
N SER A 38 2.13 -12.64 -1.46
CA SER A 38 2.12 -12.87 -2.90
C SER A 38 2.38 -11.61 -3.70
N GLY A 39 2.70 -11.76 -4.99
CA GLY A 39 3.00 -10.66 -5.90
C GLY A 39 3.38 -11.13 -7.31
N PRO A 40 3.37 -10.23 -8.29
CA PRO A 40 3.72 -10.56 -9.66
C PRO A 40 5.22 -10.44 -9.92
N ASP A 41 5.65 -10.91 -11.09
CA ASP A 41 6.90 -10.44 -11.68
C ASP A 41 6.70 -9.06 -12.30
N VAL A 42 7.33 -8.05 -11.68
CA VAL A 42 7.17 -6.65 -12.07
C VAL A 42 7.70 -6.44 -13.49
N GLY A 43 6.83 -5.86 -14.34
CA GLY A 43 7.09 -5.64 -15.75
C GLY A 43 6.74 -6.83 -16.64
N GLY A 44 6.26 -7.95 -16.08
CA GLY A 44 5.95 -9.17 -16.82
C GLY A 44 7.17 -10.09 -17.00
N PHE A 45 6.92 -11.39 -16.87
CA PHE A 45 7.89 -12.46 -17.07
C PHE A 45 8.26 -12.63 -18.54
N GLY A 46 7.24 -12.79 -19.40
CA GLY A 46 7.36 -12.89 -20.85
C GLY A 46 7.26 -11.53 -21.55
N GLY A 47 7.63 -11.45 -22.83
CA GLY A 47 7.51 -10.23 -23.64
C GLY A 47 8.52 -9.13 -23.31
N SER A 48 8.22 -7.88 -23.64
CA SER A 48 9.00 -6.68 -23.26
C SER A 48 8.06 -5.50 -23.03
N PRO A 49 7.97 -4.94 -21.80
CA PRO A 49 7.08 -3.84 -21.51
C PRO A 49 7.61 -2.53 -22.13
N SER A 50 6.72 -1.60 -22.42
CA SER A 50 7.12 -0.21 -22.66
C SER A 50 7.68 0.42 -21.38
N PRO A 51 8.48 1.50 -21.47
CA PRO A 51 8.95 2.24 -20.29
C PRO A 51 7.81 2.65 -19.34
N GLU A 52 6.68 3.11 -19.90
CA GLU A 52 5.49 3.47 -19.14
C GLU A 52 4.89 2.26 -18.43
N LEU A 53 4.65 1.16 -19.15
CA LEU A 53 4.06 -0.06 -18.57
C LEU A 53 4.95 -0.61 -17.45
N TYR A 54 6.27 -0.65 -17.66
CA TYR A 54 7.22 -1.06 -16.63
C TYR A 54 7.10 -0.19 -15.38
N LEU A 55 7.11 1.14 -15.55
CA LEU A 55 7.02 2.08 -14.45
C LEU A 55 5.70 1.94 -13.66
N ARG A 56 4.55 1.83 -14.35
CA ARG A 56 3.25 1.61 -13.69
C ARG A 56 3.21 0.28 -12.93
N TRP A 57 3.84 -0.76 -13.47
CA TRP A 57 3.94 -2.06 -12.79
C TRP A 57 4.86 -2.00 -11.58
N LEU A 58 5.98 -1.28 -11.68
CA LEU A 58 6.90 -1.05 -10.56
C LEU A 58 6.19 -0.29 -9.44
N GLN A 59 5.42 0.74 -9.79
CA GLN A 59 4.61 1.49 -8.84
C GLN A 59 3.58 0.59 -8.14
N LEU A 60 2.82 -0.24 -8.87
CA LEU A 60 1.90 -1.21 -8.26
C LEU A 60 2.66 -2.16 -7.33
N GLY A 61 3.71 -2.81 -7.84
CA GLY A 61 4.48 -3.82 -7.12
C GLY A 61 5.08 -3.31 -5.82
N ALA A 62 5.44 -2.03 -5.75
CA ALA A 62 5.98 -1.41 -4.54
C ALA A 62 5.02 -1.43 -3.34
N TYR A 63 3.71 -1.53 -3.58
CA TYR A 63 2.68 -1.63 -2.54
C TYR A 63 2.16 -3.06 -2.33
N LEU A 64 2.70 -4.05 -3.06
CA LEU A 64 2.33 -5.46 -2.91
C LEU A 64 3.26 -6.19 -1.92
N PRO A 65 2.80 -7.30 -1.31
CA PRO A 65 3.58 -8.03 -0.30
C PRO A 65 4.91 -8.53 -0.85
N LEU A 66 4.87 -9.30 -1.94
CA LEU A 66 6.06 -9.71 -2.69
C LEU A 66 6.35 -8.69 -3.78
N PHE A 67 7.57 -8.17 -3.78
CA PHE A 67 8.05 -7.21 -4.77
C PHE A 67 9.35 -7.72 -5.39
N ARG A 68 9.28 -8.12 -6.66
CA ARG A 68 10.39 -8.70 -7.40
C ARG A 68 10.32 -8.29 -8.87
N THR A 69 11.46 -7.93 -9.42
CA THR A 69 11.68 -7.84 -10.87
C THR A 69 12.27 -9.16 -11.36
N HIS A 70 11.63 -9.81 -12.32
CA HIS A 70 12.09 -11.07 -12.90
C HIS A 70 11.59 -11.21 -14.34
N SER A 71 12.36 -11.88 -15.18
CA SER A 71 12.01 -12.12 -16.58
C SER A 71 12.54 -13.46 -17.06
N ALA A 72 11.93 -13.98 -18.12
CA ALA A 72 12.44 -15.13 -18.84
C ALA A 72 13.83 -14.83 -19.45
N ILE A 73 14.65 -15.87 -19.65
CA ILE A 73 15.99 -15.72 -20.24
C ILE A 73 15.96 -15.12 -21.66
N TRP A 74 14.86 -15.32 -22.39
CA TRP A 74 14.64 -14.76 -23.73
C TRP A 74 13.92 -13.40 -23.71
N ALA A 75 13.39 -12.99 -22.56
CA ALA A 75 12.84 -11.67 -22.39
C ALA A 75 13.98 -10.68 -22.10
N GLY A 76 13.80 -9.42 -22.50
CA GLY A 76 14.77 -8.37 -22.22
C GLY A 76 15.01 -8.18 -20.71
N ARG A 77 16.02 -7.37 -20.39
CA ARG A 77 16.36 -7.00 -19.00
C ARG A 77 15.21 -6.27 -18.29
N ARG A 78 15.20 -6.35 -16.95
CA ARG A 78 14.08 -5.95 -16.06
C ARG A 78 14.48 -5.00 -14.95
N GLU A 79 15.73 -4.57 -14.98
CA GLU A 79 16.24 -3.57 -14.07
C GLU A 79 15.78 -2.17 -14.49
N PRO A 80 15.46 -1.27 -13.54
CA PRO A 80 14.85 0.02 -13.89
C PRO A 80 15.67 0.90 -14.85
N TRP A 81 17.00 0.81 -14.79
CA TRP A 81 17.92 1.58 -15.63
C TRP A 81 17.92 1.18 -17.10
N GLU A 82 17.36 0.02 -17.45
CA GLU A 82 17.25 -0.46 -18.82
C GLU A 82 16.16 0.29 -19.63
N PHE A 83 15.30 1.03 -18.93
CA PHE A 83 14.18 1.79 -19.51
C PHE A 83 14.47 3.29 -19.65
N GLY A 84 15.74 3.69 -19.51
CA GLY A 84 16.20 5.08 -19.67
C GLY A 84 16.25 5.89 -18.37
N PRO A 85 16.86 7.09 -18.42
CA PRO A 85 17.15 7.90 -17.23
C PRO A 85 15.88 8.39 -16.51
N GLU A 86 14.83 8.74 -17.25
CA GLU A 86 13.56 9.20 -16.68
C GLU A 86 12.87 8.10 -15.87
N VAL A 87 12.79 6.87 -16.40
CA VAL A 87 12.25 5.73 -15.66
C VAL A 87 13.12 5.39 -14.46
N ALA A 88 14.45 5.44 -14.59
CA ALA A 88 15.36 5.20 -13.47
C ALA A 88 15.17 6.22 -12.34
N GLU A 89 14.89 7.49 -12.66
CA GLU A 89 14.59 8.53 -11.68
C GLU A 89 13.28 8.26 -10.95
N HIS A 90 12.20 8.00 -11.68
CA HIS A 90 10.91 7.67 -11.06
C HIS A 90 10.96 6.38 -10.26
N ALA A 91 11.67 5.36 -10.75
CA ALA A 91 11.90 4.12 -10.03
C ALA A 91 12.60 4.34 -8.69
N ARG A 92 13.56 5.28 -8.60
CA ARG A 92 14.20 5.63 -7.32
C ARG A 92 13.17 6.13 -6.30
N GLY A 93 12.23 6.98 -6.72
CA GLY A 93 11.15 7.47 -5.87
C GLY A 93 10.23 6.33 -5.39
N VAL A 94 9.86 5.42 -6.29
CA VAL A 94 9.04 4.24 -5.97
C VAL A 94 9.72 3.32 -4.96
N LEU A 95 11.02 3.04 -5.15
CA LEU A 95 11.81 2.21 -4.25
C LEU A 95 12.01 2.88 -2.87
N ALA A 96 12.28 4.19 -2.86
CA ALA A 96 12.39 4.95 -1.62
C ALA A 96 11.08 4.94 -0.82
N GLU A 97 9.93 5.05 -1.48
CA GLU A 97 8.63 4.98 -0.81
C GLU A 97 8.35 3.59 -0.24
N ARG A 98 8.71 2.52 -0.95
CA ARG A 98 8.61 1.16 -0.39
C ARG A 98 9.51 0.99 0.83
N GLU A 99 10.74 1.51 0.81
CA GLU A 99 11.63 1.47 1.98
C GLU A 99 11.08 2.29 3.14
N ARG A 100 10.46 3.44 2.87
CA ARG A 100 9.76 4.26 3.86
C ARG A 100 8.62 3.47 4.50
N LEU A 101 7.82 2.77 3.71
CA LEU A 101 6.69 1.95 4.17
C LEU A 101 7.08 0.57 4.69
N ARG A 102 8.36 0.20 4.68
CA ARG A 102 8.83 -1.11 5.14
C ARG A 102 8.34 -1.47 6.55
N PRO A 103 8.38 -0.59 7.57
CA PRO A 103 7.84 -0.93 8.89
C PRO A 103 6.35 -1.25 8.85
N TYR A 104 5.56 -0.56 8.02
CA TYR A 104 4.15 -0.86 7.82
C TYR A 104 3.93 -2.20 7.15
N LEU A 105 4.64 -2.49 6.06
CA LEU A 105 4.57 -3.79 5.37
C LEU A 105 4.93 -4.96 6.30
N VAL A 106 5.96 -4.79 7.15
CA VAL A 106 6.35 -5.81 8.14
C VAL A 106 5.31 -5.96 9.24
N SER A 107 4.72 -4.86 9.73
CA SER A 107 3.60 -4.91 10.67
C SER A 107 2.41 -5.70 10.09
N LEU A 108 2.06 -5.45 8.81
CA LEU A 108 1.03 -6.19 8.10
C LEU A 108 1.38 -7.68 7.92
N ALA A 109 2.66 -8.02 7.75
CA ALA A 109 3.12 -9.40 7.70
C ALA A 109 2.87 -10.14 9.01
N HIS A 110 3.20 -9.51 10.14
CA HIS A 110 2.89 -10.06 11.45
C HIS A 110 1.39 -10.15 11.69
N LEU A 111 0.60 -9.17 11.23
CA LEU A 111 -0.85 -9.20 11.35
C LEU A 111 -1.44 -10.36 10.56
N ALA A 112 -0.96 -10.58 9.34
CA ALA A 112 -1.36 -11.69 8.49
C ALA A 112 -1.00 -13.04 9.13
N ARG A 113 0.20 -13.18 9.72
CA ARG A 113 0.60 -14.38 10.47
C ARG A 113 -0.33 -14.66 11.66
N ARG A 114 -0.78 -13.62 12.37
CA ARG A 114 -1.59 -13.74 13.59
C ARG A 114 -3.07 -13.98 13.31
N THR A 115 -3.62 -13.35 12.28
CA THR A 115 -5.07 -13.24 12.06
C THR A 115 -5.56 -13.84 10.74
N GLY A 116 -4.64 -14.08 9.79
CA GLY A 116 -4.98 -14.45 8.42
C GLY A 116 -5.43 -13.27 7.54
N ALA A 117 -5.61 -12.06 8.09
CA ALA A 117 -6.00 -10.89 7.30
C ALA A 117 -4.88 -10.50 6.32
N PRO A 118 -5.16 -10.33 5.01
CA PRO A 118 -4.13 -9.98 4.04
C PRO A 118 -3.68 -8.52 4.19
N TYR A 119 -2.55 -8.20 3.56
CA TYR A 119 -1.97 -6.86 3.49
C TYR A 119 -2.79 -6.03 2.51
N VAL A 120 -2.94 -6.55 1.30
CA VAL A 120 -3.71 -5.98 0.19
C VAL A 120 -5.12 -6.51 0.33
N ARG A 121 -6.07 -5.60 0.52
CA ARG A 121 -7.48 -5.89 0.79
C ARG A 121 -8.34 -5.19 -0.25
N PRO A 122 -9.44 -5.81 -0.70
CA PRO A 122 -10.37 -5.13 -1.58
C PRO A 122 -11.01 -3.93 -0.86
N LEU A 123 -11.44 -2.91 -1.60
CA LEU A 123 -12.02 -1.70 -0.98
C LEU A 123 -13.26 -1.98 -0.12
N TRP A 124 -14.01 -3.03 -0.45
CA TRP A 124 -15.17 -3.49 0.32
C TRP A 124 -14.82 -4.23 1.62
N TRP A 125 -13.54 -4.43 1.96
CA TRP A 125 -13.11 -5.21 3.14
C TRP A 125 -13.80 -4.80 4.45
N GLY A 126 -13.96 -3.49 4.67
CA GLY A 126 -14.65 -2.94 5.84
C GLY A 126 -16.14 -2.65 5.66
N ALA A 127 -16.69 -2.91 4.47
CA ALA A 127 -18.08 -2.67 4.11
C ALA A 127 -18.55 -3.69 3.06
N PRO A 128 -18.55 -5.00 3.37
CA PRO A 128 -18.80 -6.07 2.40
C PRO A 128 -20.20 -6.00 1.76
N GLU A 129 -21.15 -5.36 2.42
CA GLU A 129 -22.50 -5.11 1.94
C GLU A 129 -22.58 -4.06 0.81
N ASP A 130 -21.59 -3.16 0.70
CA ASP A 130 -21.57 -2.10 -0.31
C ASP A 130 -21.29 -2.69 -1.70
N ARG A 131 -22.34 -2.74 -2.54
CA ARG A 131 -22.27 -3.33 -3.88
C ARG A 131 -21.30 -2.56 -4.79
N VAL A 132 -21.25 -1.25 -4.65
CA VAL A 132 -20.43 -0.40 -5.53
C VAL A 132 -18.95 -0.63 -5.25
N LEU A 133 -18.58 -0.86 -4.00
CA LEU A 133 -17.20 -1.19 -3.65
C LEU A 133 -16.80 -2.60 -4.09
N ARG A 134 -17.75 -3.55 -4.19
CA ARG A 134 -17.49 -4.91 -4.70
C ARG A 134 -17.09 -4.95 -6.18
N ASP A 135 -17.58 -4.01 -6.96
CA ASP A 135 -17.23 -3.88 -8.38
C ASP A 135 -15.93 -3.09 -8.61
N CYS A 136 -15.24 -2.66 -7.54
CA CYS A 136 -13.98 -1.95 -7.63
C CYS A 136 -12.80 -2.94 -7.61
N GLU A 137 -12.22 -3.15 -8.79
CA GLU A 137 -11.11 -4.08 -9.03
C GLU A 137 -9.78 -3.35 -9.32
N ASP A 138 -9.80 -2.03 -9.37
CA ASP A 138 -8.72 -1.17 -9.84
C ASP A 138 -8.07 -0.34 -8.72
N ALA A 139 -8.45 -0.56 -7.46
CA ALA A 139 -7.88 0.04 -6.26
C ALA A 139 -8.01 -0.92 -5.07
N PHE A 140 -7.17 -0.72 -4.06
CA PHE A 140 -7.14 -1.60 -2.89
C PHE A 140 -6.76 -0.85 -1.61
N LEU A 141 -7.07 -1.44 -0.47
CA LEU A 141 -6.56 -1.01 0.82
C LEU A 141 -5.26 -1.76 1.12
N LEU A 142 -4.19 -1.04 1.45
CA LEU A 142 -3.02 -1.60 2.10
C LEU A 142 -3.22 -1.47 3.61
N GLY A 143 -3.48 -2.60 4.25
CA GLY A 143 -3.97 -2.67 5.63
C GLY A 143 -5.29 -1.93 5.80
N ASP A 144 -5.42 -1.20 6.89
CA ASP A 144 -6.59 -0.36 7.18
C ASP A 144 -6.35 1.13 6.92
N ALA A 145 -5.08 1.51 6.70
CA ALA A 145 -4.66 2.90 6.71
C ALA A 145 -4.58 3.53 5.33
N LEU A 146 -4.14 2.80 4.29
CA LEU A 146 -3.86 3.38 2.98
C LEU A 146 -4.79 2.82 1.92
N LEU A 147 -5.33 3.67 1.06
CA LEU A 147 -6.00 3.32 -0.19
C LEU A 147 -5.02 3.61 -1.34
N VAL A 148 -4.68 2.58 -2.11
CA VAL A 148 -3.75 2.66 -3.23
C VAL A 148 -4.52 2.49 -4.54
N ALA A 149 -4.32 3.44 -5.47
CA ALA A 149 -5.04 3.49 -6.74
C ALA A 149 -4.05 3.51 -7.94
N PRO A 150 -3.56 2.34 -8.39
CA PRO A 150 -2.59 2.22 -9.49
C PRO A 150 -3.12 2.66 -10.86
N VAL A 151 -2.32 3.32 -11.69
CA VAL A 151 -2.71 3.52 -13.10
C VAL A 151 -2.57 2.19 -13.84
N LEU A 152 -3.69 1.69 -14.37
CA LEU A 152 -3.79 0.38 -15.02
C LEU A 152 -4.07 0.47 -16.53
N GLU A 153 -3.86 1.64 -17.13
CA GLU A 153 -4.07 1.90 -18.56
C GLU A 153 -3.02 2.85 -19.12
N CYS A 154 -2.83 2.78 -20.44
CA CYS A 154 -1.81 3.52 -21.17
C CYS A 154 -2.17 5.00 -21.32
N GLY A 155 -1.20 5.88 -21.11
CA GLY A 155 -1.31 7.32 -21.36
C GLY A 155 -2.07 8.11 -20.29
N ALA A 156 -2.51 7.47 -19.21
CA ALA A 156 -3.24 8.16 -18.14
C ALA A 156 -2.31 8.91 -17.20
N ASP A 157 -2.58 10.21 -17.00
CA ASP A 157 -1.93 11.12 -16.06
C ASP A 157 -2.85 11.52 -14.90
N ARG A 158 -4.12 11.10 -14.96
CA ARG A 158 -5.16 11.25 -13.94
C ARG A 158 -6.04 10.01 -13.95
N ARG A 159 -6.65 9.69 -12.81
CA ARG A 159 -7.66 8.64 -12.76
C ARG A 159 -8.75 8.91 -11.74
N ALA A 160 -9.94 8.39 -12.03
CA ALA A 160 -11.05 8.44 -11.10
C ALA A 160 -10.91 7.28 -10.09
N VAL A 161 -11.13 7.56 -8.81
CA VAL A 161 -10.93 6.62 -7.69
C VAL A 161 -12.18 6.59 -6.83
N ARG A 162 -12.72 5.39 -6.61
CA ARG A 162 -13.85 5.16 -5.69
C ARG A 162 -13.36 5.23 -4.25
N LEU A 163 -14.06 5.99 -3.41
CA LEU A 163 -13.75 6.12 -2.00
C LEU A 163 -14.79 5.38 -1.14
N PRO A 164 -14.36 4.48 -0.26
CA PRO A 164 -15.20 3.99 0.84
C PRO A 164 -15.60 5.14 1.76
N ARG A 165 -16.66 4.93 2.56
CA ARG A 165 -17.11 5.91 3.57
C ARG A 165 -15.96 6.32 4.49
N GLY A 166 -15.86 7.61 4.77
CA GLY A 166 -14.85 8.19 5.66
C GLY A 166 -14.05 9.29 4.97
N ARG A 167 -13.15 9.88 5.75
CA ARG A 167 -12.25 10.94 5.29
C ARG A 167 -10.91 10.35 4.86
N TRP A 168 -10.41 10.83 3.72
CA TRP A 168 -9.19 10.38 3.09
C TRP A 168 -8.32 11.58 2.75
N TYR A 169 -7.03 11.51 3.06
CA TYR A 169 -6.05 12.54 2.74
C TYR A 169 -5.16 12.06 1.61
N ASP A 170 -4.94 12.87 0.59
CA ASP A 170 -3.86 12.60 -0.36
C ASP A 170 -2.50 12.64 0.33
N THR A 171 -1.71 11.58 0.22
CA THR A 171 -0.48 11.45 1.01
C THR A 171 0.62 12.44 0.64
N VAL A 172 0.49 13.12 -0.50
CA VAL A 172 1.47 14.07 -1.02
C VAL A 172 1.01 15.51 -0.82
N THR A 173 -0.24 15.78 -1.18
CA THR A 173 -0.80 17.14 -1.18
C THR A 173 -1.58 17.49 0.09
N GLU A 174 -1.86 16.48 0.93
CA GLU A 174 -2.69 16.56 2.14
C GLU A 174 -4.12 17.08 1.88
N VAL A 175 -4.54 17.17 0.61
CA VAL A 175 -5.92 17.51 0.23
C VAL A 175 -6.87 16.45 0.77
N VAL A 176 -7.98 16.93 1.34
CA VAL A 176 -9.00 16.11 1.98
C VAL A 176 -10.11 15.74 0.99
N TYR A 177 -10.46 14.46 0.98
CA TYR A 177 -11.61 13.91 0.26
C TYR A 177 -12.55 13.19 1.23
N GLU A 178 -13.85 13.37 1.02
CA GLU A 178 -14.90 12.71 1.80
C GLU A 178 -15.55 11.61 0.95
N GLY A 179 -15.55 10.39 1.49
CA GLY A 179 -16.30 9.25 0.96
C GLY A 179 -17.62 9.05 1.71
N PRO A 180 -18.61 8.35 1.12
CA PRO A 180 -18.47 7.55 -0.09
C PRO A 180 -18.61 8.39 -1.36
N GLY A 181 -17.91 8.02 -2.42
CA GLY A 181 -17.97 8.77 -3.67
C GLY A 181 -16.91 8.37 -4.67
N GLN A 182 -16.66 9.27 -5.62
CA GLN A 182 -15.58 9.15 -6.59
C GLN A 182 -14.85 10.48 -6.68
N VAL A 183 -13.52 10.43 -6.75
CA VAL A 183 -12.65 11.61 -6.86
C VAL A 183 -11.70 11.43 -8.03
N LEU A 184 -11.29 12.54 -8.66
CA LEU A 184 -10.28 12.53 -9.72
C LEU A 184 -8.93 12.87 -9.10
N LEU A 185 -7.96 11.97 -9.20
CA LEU A 185 -6.61 12.16 -8.65
C LEU A 185 -5.58 12.31 -9.78
N ASP A 186 -4.59 13.19 -9.56
CA ASP A 186 -3.41 13.30 -10.39
C ASP A 186 -2.53 12.06 -10.23
N ALA A 187 -2.12 11.49 -11.36
CA ALA A 187 -1.30 10.29 -11.45
C ALA A 187 -0.23 10.42 -12.56
N PRO A 188 0.59 11.50 -12.60
CA PRO A 188 1.68 11.62 -13.56
C PRO A 188 2.68 10.44 -13.45
N PRO A 189 3.57 10.22 -14.43
CA PRO A 189 4.49 9.08 -14.45
C PRO A 189 5.28 8.87 -13.14
N GLY A 190 5.67 9.93 -12.43
CA GLY A 190 6.39 9.85 -11.16
C GLY A 190 5.55 9.64 -9.90
N ARG A 191 4.22 9.52 -9.98
CA ARG A 191 3.32 9.49 -8.82
C ARG A 191 2.34 8.32 -8.87
N MET A 192 2.30 7.56 -7.77
CA MET A 192 1.24 6.61 -7.45
C MET A 192 0.18 7.33 -6.59
N PRO A 193 -1.09 7.41 -7.00
CA PRO A 193 -2.15 7.93 -6.15
C PRO A 193 -2.35 7.04 -4.91
N VAL A 194 -2.12 7.64 -3.73
CA VAL A 194 -2.34 7.00 -2.44
C VAL A 194 -3.06 7.97 -1.54
N LEU A 195 -4.11 7.48 -0.87
CA LEU A 195 -4.84 8.23 0.13
C LEU A 195 -4.72 7.56 1.50
N ALA A 196 -4.43 8.33 2.53
CA ALA A 196 -4.44 7.85 3.90
C ALA A 196 -5.79 8.09 4.58
N ARG A 197 -6.28 7.10 5.32
CA ARG A 197 -7.51 7.19 6.10
C ARG A 197 -7.30 8.13 7.28
N ALA A 198 -8.25 9.03 7.49
CA ALA A 198 -8.27 9.88 8.67
C ALA A 198 -8.30 9.07 9.97
N GLY A 199 -7.48 9.47 10.93
CA GLY A 199 -7.30 8.81 12.21
C GLY A 199 -6.34 7.62 12.17
N SER A 200 -5.69 7.33 11.05
CA SER A 200 -4.77 6.20 10.96
C SER A 200 -3.40 6.50 11.57
N VAL A 201 -2.78 5.47 12.16
CA VAL A 201 -1.37 5.47 12.58
C VAL A 201 -0.59 4.53 11.67
N VAL A 202 0.39 5.07 10.95
CA VAL A 202 1.21 4.33 9.99
C VAL A 202 2.67 4.36 10.44
N PRO A 203 3.28 3.21 10.81
CA PRO A 203 4.69 3.14 11.14
C PRO A 203 5.51 3.24 9.85
N VAL A 204 6.39 4.23 9.78
CA VAL A 204 7.23 4.52 8.62
C VAL A 204 8.69 4.63 9.03
N ARG A 205 9.60 4.43 8.08
CA ARG A 205 11.03 4.59 8.32
C ARG A 205 11.39 6.07 8.30
N GLY A 206 11.94 6.57 9.40
CA GLY A 206 12.51 7.91 9.54
C GLY A 206 13.82 8.06 8.77
N GLY A 207 14.28 9.31 8.60
CA GLY A 207 15.51 9.62 7.86
C GLY A 207 16.79 9.07 8.51
N ASP A 208 16.78 8.85 9.82
CA ASP A 208 17.84 8.21 10.59
C ASP A 208 17.72 6.67 10.63
N GLY A 209 16.69 6.11 9.98
CA GLY A 209 16.39 4.68 9.95
C GLY A 209 15.54 4.17 11.11
N SER A 210 15.17 5.03 12.06
CA SER A 210 14.23 4.69 13.15
C SER A 210 12.80 4.48 12.62
N VAL A 211 11.92 3.93 13.45
CA VAL A 211 10.48 3.87 13.15
C VAL A 211 9.81 5.13 13.69
N VAL A 212 9.07 5.82 12.84
CA VAL A 212 8.28 7.02 13.14
C VAL A 212 6.81 6.69 12.94
N TRP A 213 5.95 7.19 13.80
CA TRP A 213 4.49 7.07 13.66
C TRP A 213 3.96 8.25 12.88
N GLU A 214 3.66 8.03 11.61
CA GLU A 214 2.94 8.99 10.78
C GLU A 214 1.44 8.90 11.08
N VAL A 215 0.86 9.98 11.55
CA VAL A 215 -0.51 10.03 12.08
C VAL A 215 -1.33 10.95 11.21
N TRP A 216 -2.36 10.41 10.57
CA TRP A 216 -3.28 11.19 9.75
C TRP A 216 -4.41 11.68 10.65
N ALA A 217 -4.58 13.00 10.78
CA ALA A 217 -5.50 13.57 11.74
C ALA A 217 -6.94 13.05 11.54
N PRO A 218 -7.64 12.60 12.61
CA PRO A 218 -9.03 12.21 12.49
C PRO A 218 -9.88 13.43 12.12
N ALA A 219 -11.10 13.22 11.61
CA ALA A 219 -12.05 14.34 11.52
C ALA A 219 -12.31 14.92 12.92
N ARG A 220 -12.52 16.24 13.04
CA ARG A 220 -12.84 16.89 14.32
C ARG A 220 -14.05 16.21 14.97
N GLY A 221 -13.96 15.91 16.27
CA GLY A 221 -14.97 15.16 17.01
C GLY A 221 -15.00 13.65 16.73
N ARG A 222 -14.09 13.12 15.90
CA ARG A 222 -13.87 11.68 15.72
C ARG A 222 -12.56 11.25 16.36
N THR A 223 -12.49 9.96 16.65
CA THR A 223 -11.27 9.28 17.05
C THR A 223 -10.75 8.41 15.91
N GLY A 224 -9.48 8.06 16.00
CA GLY A 224 -8.80 7.11 15.15
C GLY A 224 -7.97 6.14 15.97
N GLY A 225 -7.14 5.38 15.29
CA GLY A 225 -6.22 4.45 15.89
C GLY A 225 -5.45 3.64 14.86
N GLY A 226 -4.64 2.73 15.36
CA GLY A 226 -3.89 1.80 14.53
C GLY A 226 -3.34 0.66 15.35
N VAL A 227 -3.12 -0.47 14.70
CA VAL A 227 -2.36 -1.59 15.26
C VAL A 227 -1.01 -1.63 14.55
N VAL A 228 0.05 -1.52 15.32
CA VAL A 228 1.43 -1.71 14.85
C VAL A 228 1.97 -2.96 15.50
N ILE A 229 2.64 -3.79 14.72
CA ILE A 229 3.35 -4.95 15.26
C ILE A 229 4.83 -4.73 15.04
N ARG A 230 5.56 -4.45 16.12
CA ARG A 230 7.00 -4.25 16.08
C ARG A 230 7.70 -5.57 15.81
N ASP A 231 8.55 -5.55 14.80
CA ASP A 231 9.36 -6.70 14.42
C ASP A 231 10.53 -6.85 15.40
N PRO A 232 10.74 -8.03 16.02
CA PRO A 232 11.87 -8.28 16.90
C PRO A 232 13.18 -8.47 16.10
N GLY A 233 13.11 -8.43 14.77
CA GLY A 233 14.20 -8.70 13.85
C GLY A 233 14.21 -10.15 13.36
N PRO A 234 15.32 -10.59 12.73
CA PRO A 234 15.43 -11.93 12.19
C PRO A 234 15.21 -13.01 13.27
N GLY A 235 14.36 -13.99 12.97
CA GLY A 235 14.09 -15.11 13.87
C GLY A 235 12.64 -15.58 13.83
N PHE A 236 12.25 -16.35 14.86
CA PHE A 236 10.90 -16.90 14.99
C PHE A 236 10.06 -16.20 16.07
N GLU A 237 10.67 -15.26 16.81
CA GLU A 237 10.03 -14.53 17.89
C GLU A 237 8.77 -13.80 17.40
N PRO A 238 7.70 -13.80 18.21
CA PRO A 238 6.48 -13.10 17.85
C PRO A 238 6.70 -11.59 17.94
N GLY A 239 6.24 -10.83 16.95
CA GLY A 239 6.28 -9.36 17.03
C GLY A 239 5.40 -8.80 18.13
N VAL A 240 5.79 -7.67 18.73
CA VAL A 240 5.04 -7.05 19.84
C VAL A 240 3.88 -6.25 19.28
N VAL A 241 2.66 -6.55 19.75
CA VAL A 241 1.45 -5.85 19.31
C VAL A 241 1.32 -4.56 20.11
N GLU A 242 1.14 -3.46 19.41
CA GLU A 242 0.93 -2.13 19.97
C GLU A 242 -0.35 -1.57 19.36
N ARG A 243 -1.22 -1.01 20.18
CA ARG A 243 -2.41 -0.29 19.69
C ARG A 243 -2.34 1.15 20.12
N TYR A 244 -2.82 1.97 19.22
CA TYR A 244 -2.86 3.40 19.39
C TYR A 244 -4.27 3.90 19.25
N SER A 245 -4.60 4.93 20.04
CA SER A 245 -5.77 5.76 19.83
C SER A 245 -5.32 7.17 19.43
N VAL A 246 -6.08 7.80 18.54
CA VAL A 246 -5.78 9.14 18.02
C VAL A 246 -7.01 10.02 18.21
N ARG A 247 -6.83 11.21 18.77
CA ARG A 247 -7.93 12.17 18.96
C ARG A 247 -7.44 13.60 18.97
N TRP A 248 -8.39 14.53 18.77
CA TRP A 248 -8.14 15.96 19.00
C TRP A 248 -8.24 16.29 20.49
N VAL A 249 -7.28 17.08 20.99
CA VAL A 249 -7.31 17.73 22.30
C VAL A 249 -7.06 19.22 22.06
N GLY A 250 -8.14 20.01 22.11
CA GLY A 250 -8.11 21.40 21.64
C GLY A 250 -7.77 21.48 20.14
N GLU A 251 -6.68 22.17 19.83
CA GLU A 251 -6.17 22.36 18.46
C GLU A 251 -5.05 21.37 18.08
N SER A 252 -4.69 20.44 18.98
CA SER A 252 -3.62 19.47 18.75
C SER A 252 -4.18 18.06 18.60
N VAL A 253 -3.51 17.24 17.79
CA VAL A 253 -3.77 15.79 17.72
C VAL A 253 -2.87 15.10 18.73
N VAL A 254 -3.47 14.25 19.58
CA VAL A 254 -2.78 13.44 20.57
C VAL A 254 -2.91 11.97 20.19
N VAL A 255 -1.80 11.23 20.35
CA VAL A 255 -1.74 9.78 20.19
C VAL A 255 -1.44 9.16 21.55
N GLU A 256 -2.26 8.19 21.95
CA GLU A 256 -2.10 7.45 23.20
C GLU A 256 -1.92 5.96 22.89
N ASP A 257 -1.09 5.26 23.64
CA ASP A 257 -0.94 3.81 23.56
C ASP A 257 -2.06 3.06 24.33
N GLU A 258 -1.96 1.72 24.41
CA GLU A 258 -2.95 0.90 25.15
C GLU A 258 -3.02 1.23 26.65
N ALA A 259 -1.96 1.79 27.24
CA ALA A 259 -1.92 2.19 28.65
C ALA A 259 -2.50 3.61 28.86
N GLY A 260 -2.78 4.34 27.78
CA GLY A 260 -3.22 5.74 27.83
C GLY A 260 -2.06 6.72 27.93
N GLU A 261 -0.83 6.28 27.76
CA GLU A 261 0.36 7.13 27.78
C GLU A 261 0.53 7.82 26.43
N VAL A 262 0.92 9.10 26.46
CA VAL A 262 1.10 9.90 25.24
C VAL A 262 2.35 9.41 24.50
N VAL A 263 2.17 9.12 23.21
CA VAL A 263 3.26 8.70 22.33
C VAL A 263 3.99 9.94 21.82
N GLU A 264 5.26 10.08 22.16
CA GLU A 264 6.12 11.16 21.66
C GLU A 264 6.74 10.82 20.30
N GLY A 265 7.25 11.83 19.59
CA GLY A 265 7.94 11.64 18.31
C GLY A 265 7.03 11.25 17.13
N VAL A 266 5.73 11.47 17.25
CA VAL A 266 4.76 11.26 16.16
C VAL A 266 4.84 12.40 15.15
N VAL A 267 4.65 12.08 13.87
CA VAL A 267 4.52 13.07 12.78
C VAL A 267 3.06 13.16 12.40
N VAL A 268 2.40 14.25 12.79
CA VAL A 268 0.99 14.49 12.46
C VAL A 268 0.87 15.13 11.07
N ARG A 269 -0.07 14.61 10.27
CA ARG A 269 -0.42 15.04 8.91
C ARG A 269 -1.90 15.45 8.84
N GLY A 270 -2.24 16.33 7.90
CA GLY A 270 -3.62 16.76 7.68
C GLY A 270 -4.18 17.67 8.78
N LEU A 271 -3.34 18.58 9.30
CA LEU A 271 -3.74 19.64 10.24
C LEU A 271 -4.43 20.81 9.53
#